data_AF-A0A562WGI3-F1
#
_entry.id   AF-A0A562WGI3-F1
#
_cell.length_a   1.000
_cell.length_b   1.000
_cell.length_c   1.000
_cell.angle_alpha   90.00
_cell.angle_beta   90.00
_cell.angle_gamma   90.00
#
_symmetry.space_group_name_H-M   'P 1'
#
loop_
_entity.id
_entity.type
_entity.pdbx_description
1 polymer ?
#
loop_
_entity_poly.entity_id
_entity_poly.type
_entity_poly.pdbx_seq_one_letter_code
_entity_poly.pdbx_strand_id
1 'polypeptide(L)'
;MVGESAASTTDRSTPMGRPGDTRRKDPPFRKPRWPRAYGFALVTGALFVFSWIGQFLFQMTVASNEARQHGESFAWGEFLPQFLASTFENWQSEFLQLIWQAAGLALFYYWGSSQSRESDERIEAKLDALLRERGLDPGHP
;
A
#
# COMPACT_ATOMS: atom_id res chain seq x y z
N MET A 1 45.65 20.11 71.30
CA MET A 1 46.16 21.09 70.32
C MET A 1 46.03 20.43 68.96
N VAL A 2 44.89 20.62 68.28
CA VAL A 2 44.60 21.66 67.27
C VAL A 2 45.33 21.41 65.95
N GLY A 3 44.53 21.25 64.89
CA GLY A 3 44.86 21.54 63.48
C GLY A 3 45.73 20.50 62.77
N GLU A 4 45.64 20.25 61.47
CA GLU A 4 44.85 20.85 60.39
C GLU A 4 45.21 20.08 59.10
N SER A 5 44.39 20.18 58.05
CA SER A 5 44.76 20.08 56.62
C SER A 5 45.28 18.73 56.09
N ALA A 6 45.18 18.38 54.82
CA ALA A 6 44.33 18.70 53.69
C ALA A 6 44.90 17.83 52.53
N ALA A 7 44.05 17.57 51.54
CA ALA A 7 44.43 17.32 50.15
C ALA A 7 45.19 16.03 49.76
N SER A 8 44.43 15.18 49.05
CA SER A 8 44.71 14.70 47.68
C SER A 8 45.95 13.84 47.45
N THR A 9 45.73 12.60 47.01
CA THR A 9 46.35 12.05 45.78
C THR A 9 45.69 10.70 45.44
N THR A 10 44.86 10.74 44.40
CA THR A 10 44.82 9.78 43.27
C THR A 10 45.66 8.51 43.43
N ASP A 11 45.02 7.35 43.40
CA ASP A 11 45.08 6.51 42.20
C ASP A 11 43.94 5.50 42.16
N ARG A 12 43.17 5.57 41.08
CA ARG A 12 42.07 4.68 40.75
C ARG A 12 42.52 3.94 39.52
N SER A 13 43.03 2.72 39.69
CA SER A 13 43.42 1.89 38.54
C SER A 13 43.31 0.39 38.86
N THR A 14 42.08 -0.08 39.09
CA THR A 14 41.75 -1.48 38.76
C THR A 14 40.69 -1.44 37.67
N PRO A 15 41.00 -1.78 36.41
CA PRO A 15 39.97 -1.99 35.42
C PRO A 15 39.35 -3.35 35.73
N MET A 16 38.33 -3.37 36.58
CA MET A 16 37.45 -4.52 36.67
C MET A 16 36.66 -4.55 35.37
N GLY A 17 37.17 -5.33 34.40
CA GLY A 17 36.47 -5.67 33.17
C GLY A 17 35.14 -6.29 33.55
N ARG A 18 34.08 -5.47 33.48
CA ARG A 18 32.71 -5.93 33.67
C ARG A 18 32.45 -6.98 32.59
N PRO A 19 31.97 -8.19 32.92
CA PRO A 19 31.52 -9.11 31.89
C PRO A 19 30.40 -8.40 31.14
N GLY A 20 30.73 -7.91 29.95
CA GLY A 20 29.79 -7.33 29.03
C GLY A 20 28.81 -8.42 28.66
N ASP A 21 27.71 -8.45 29.41
CA ASP A 21 26.39 -8.91 29.03
C ASP A 21 26.30 -9.10 27.51
N THR A 22 26.56 -10.33 27.05
CA THR A 22 26.30 -10.74 25.68
C THR A 22 24.80 -10.90 25.53
N ARG A 23 24.06 -9.80 25.68
CA ARG A 23 22.69 -9.69 25.20
C ARG A 23 22.77 -9.85 23.70
N ARG A 24 22.68 -11.10 23.24
CA ARG A 24 22.31 -11.41 21.86
C ARG A 24 21.03 -10.63 21.61
N LYS A 25 21.15 -9.54 20.86
CA LYS A 25 20.02 -8.81 20.31
C LYS A 25 19.41 -9.73 19.26
N ASP A 26 18.49 -10.58 19.68
CA ASP A 26 17.61 -11.24 18.74
C ASP A 26 16.87 -10.12 17.97
N PRO A 27 16.92 -10.08 16.64
CA PRO A 27 16.25 -9.02 15.89
C PRO A 27 14.74 -9.07 16.17
N PRO A 28 14.09 -7.92 16.46
CA PRO A 28 12.74 -7.85 17.01
C PRO A 28 11.63 -8.37 16.07
N PHE A 29 11.95 -8.67 14.81
CA PHE A 29 10.97 -9.13 13.84
C PHE A 29 11.51 -10.33 13.05
N ARG A 30 10.94 -11.51 13.30
CA ARG A 30 11.08 -12.66 12.37
C ARG A 30 10.33 -12.32 11.09
N LYS A 31 11.04 -12.21 9.96
CA LYS A 31 10.42 -12.00 8.64
C LYS A 31 9.33 -13.07 8.44
N PRO A 32 8.08 -12.68 8.12
CA PRO A 32 7.02 -13.65 7.87
C PRO A 32 7.45 -14.59 6.73
N ARG A 33 7.10 -15.88 6.85
CA ARG A 33 7.39 -16.86 5.78
C ARG A 33 6.72 -16.38 4.48
N TRP A 34 7.44 -16.45 3.37
CA TRP A 34 7.05 -15.97 2.04
C TRP A 34 5.55 -16.15 1.68
N PRO A 35 4.91 -17.32 1.87
CA PRO A 35 3.48 -17.48 1.55
C PRO A 35 2.52 -16.67 2.44
N ARG A 36 2.88 -16.31 3.68
CA ARG A 36 2.08 -15.41 4.52
C ARG A 36 2.27 -13.94 4.16
N ALA A 37 3.43 -13.59 3.61
CA ALA A 37 3.69 -12.23 3.13
C ALA A 37 2.94 -11.94 1.81
N TYR A 38 2.76 -12.96 0.97
CA TYR A 38 2.11 -12.85 -0.34
C TYR A 38 0.77 -13.58 -0.45
N GLY A 39 0.14 -13.91 0.69
CA GLY A 39 -1.09 -14.72 0.71
C GLY A 39 -2.21 -14.15 -0.14
N PHE A 40 -2.41 -12.82 -0.08
CA PHE A 40 -3.38 -12.12 -0.94
C PHE A 40 -3.08 -12.30 -2.43
N ALA A 41 -1.84 -12.06 -2.86
CA ALA A 41 -1.44 -12.19 -4.26
C ALA A 41 -1.58 -13.65 -4.75
N LEU A 42 -1.29 -14.63 -3.90
CA LEU A 42 -1.44 -16.05 -4.24
C LEU A 42 -2.91 -16.44 -4.42
N VAL A 43 -3.79 -16.05 -3.49
CA VAL A 43 -5.23 -16.36 -3.58
C VAL A 43 -5.85 -15.66 -4.78
N THR A 44 -5.59 -14.36 -4.96
CA THR A 44 -6.10 -13.59 -6.09
C THR A 44 -5.54 -14.13 -7.41
N GLY A 45 -4.26 -14.48 -7.46
CA GLY A 45 -3.64 -15.10 -8.64
C GLY A 45 -4.26 -16.46 -8.97
N ALA A 46 -4.57 -17.28 -7.96
CA ALA A 46 -5.24 -18.56 -8.17
C ALA A 46 -6.67 -18.39 -8.71
N LEU A 47 -7.45 -17.47 -8.13
CA LEU A 47 -8.79 -17.15 -8.62
C LEU A 47 -8.75 -16.58 -10.05
N PHE A 48 -7.76 -15.72 -10.35
CA PHE A 48 -7.55 -15.17 -11.68
C PHE A 48 -7.27 -16.26 -12.71
N VAL A 49 -6.31 -17.16 -12.43
CA VAL A 49 -5.98 -18.28 -13.34
C VAL A 49 -7.19 -19.19 -13.52
N PHE A 50 -7.92 -19.49 -12.44
CA PHE A 50 -9.15 -20.27 -12.53
C PHE A 50 -10.19 -19.63 -13.45
N SER A 51 -10.46 -18.32 -13.30
CA SER A 51 -11.38 -17.61 -14.18
C SER A 51 -10.89 -17.54 -15.62
N TRP A 52 -9.58 -17.35 -15.82
CA TRP A 52 -8.98 -17.24 -17.16
C TRP A 52 -9.03 -18.57 -17.92
N ILE A 53 -8.81 -19.69 -17.24
CA ILE A 53 -9.04 -21.04 -17.80
C ILE A 53 -10.52 -21.21 -18.15
N GLY A 54 -11.44 -20.78 -17.28
CA GLY A 54 -12.87 -20.80 -17.58
C GLY A 54 -13.19 -20.05 -18.88
N GLN A 55 -12.73 -18.81 -19.03
CA GLN A 55 -12.90 -18.02 -20.24
C GLN A 55 -12.33 -18.72 -21.48
N PHE A 56 -11.12 -19.29 -21.37
CA PHE A 56 -10.49 -20.05 -22.44
C PHE A 56 -11.35 -21.22 -22.91
N LEU A 57 -11.87 -22.02 -21.97
CA LEU A 57 -12.73 -23.17 -22.28
C LEU A 57 -14.06 -22.75 -22.92
N PHE A 58 -14.68 -21.68 -22.42
CA PHE A 58 -15.91 -21.15 -23.01
C PHE A 58 -15.70 -20.65 -24.44
N GLN A 59 -14.66 -19.85 -24.69
CA GLN A 59 -14.35 -19.38 -26.04
C GLN A 59 -13.98 -20.53 -26.98
N MET A 60 -13.20 -21.51 -26.51
CA MET A 60 -12.87 -22.70 -27.29
C MET A 60 -14.13 -23.48 -27.68
N THR A 61 -15.11 -23.58 -26.77
CA THR A 61 -16.40 -24.23 -27.04
C THR A 61 -17.18 -23.47 -28.10
N VAL A 62 -17.24 -22.14 -28.01
CA VAL A 62 -17.92 -21.29 -29.01
C VAL A 62 -17.25 -21.45 -30.39
N ALA A 63 -15.93 -21.27 -30.47
CA ALA A 63 -15.17 -21.40 -31.70
C ALA A 63 -15.29 -22.81 -32.32
N SER A 64 -15.27 -23.86 -31.48
CA SER A 64 -15.48 -25.24 -31.96
C SER A 64 -16.88 -25.48 -32.51
N ASN A 65 -17.90 -24.88 -31.88
CA ASN A 65 -19.28 -25.00 -32.34
C ASN A 65 -19.50 -24.23 -33.65
N GLU A 66 -18.90 -23.05 -33.78
CA GLU A 66 -18.98 -22.21 -34.98
C GLU A 66 -18.30 -22.87 -36.19
N ALA A 67 -17.10 -23.43 -36.00
CA ALA A 67 -16.42 -24.22 -37.04
C ALA A 67 -17.30 -25.40 -37.51
N ARG A 68 -17.92 -26.12 -36.58
CA ARG A 68 -18.84 -27.23 -36.92
C ARG A 68 -20.08 -26.77 -37.68
N GLN A 69 -20.62 -25.59 -37.36
CA GLN A 69 -21.77 -25.02 -38.07
C GLN A 69 -21.43 -24.63 -39.51
N HIS A 70 -20.19 -24.19 -39.75
CA HIS A 70 -19.68 -23.87 -41.08
C HIS A 70 -19.11 -25.08 -41.83
N GLY A 71 -19.11 -26.28 -41.23
CA GLY A 71 -18.54 -27.49 -41.85
C GLY A 71 -17.01 -27.51 -41.86
N GLU A 72 -16.38 -26.65 -41.07
CA GLU A 72 -14.93 -26.50 -40.95
C GLU A 72 -14.37 -27.25 -39.75
N SER A 73 -13.07 -27.56 -39.79
CA SER A 73 -12.35 -28.12 -38.64
C SER A 73 -11.84 -27.01 -37.74
N PHE A 74 -11.84 -27.23 -36.43
CA PHE A 74 -11.30 -26.28 -35.45
C PHE A 74 -9.82 -25.96 -35.74
N ALA A 75 -9.51 -24.67 -35.93
CA ALA A 75 -8.18 -24.18 -36.27
C ALA A 75 -7.53 -23.44 -35.09
N TRP A 76 -6.48 -24.03 -34.50
CA TRP A 76 -5.72 -23.41 -33.42
C TRP A 76 -5.06 -22.08 -33.82
N GLY A 77 -4.66 -21.96 -35.09
CA GLY A 77 -4.01 -20.76 -35.63
C GLY A 77 -4.90 -19.52 -35.67
N GLU A 78 -6.22 -19.71 -35.66
CA GLU A 78 -7.21 -18.63 -35.62
C GLU A 78 -7.67 -18.39 -34.19
N PHE A 79 -7.89 -19.47 -33.44
CA PHE A 79 -8.38 -19.41 -32.07
C PHE A 79 -7.41 -18.72 -31.09
N LEU A 80 -6.11 -19.05 -31.10
CA LEU A 80 -5.16 -18.45 -30.13
C LEU A 80 -5.05 -16.93 -30.26
N PRO A 81 -4.84 -16.38 -31.49
CA PRO A 81 -4.83 -14.94 -31.69
C PRO A 81 -6.15 -14.29 -31.29
N GLN A 82 -7.30 -14.88 -31.64
CA GLN A 82 -8.62 -14.36 -31.29
C GLN A 82 -8.85 -14.35 -29.77
N PHE A 83 -8.48 -15.43 -29.08
CA PHE A 83 -8.58 -15.53 -27.62
C PHE A 83 -7.71 -14.47 -26.91
N LEU A 84 -6.45 -14.32 -27.36
CA LEU A 84 -5.55 -13.31 -26.81
C LEU A 84 -6.06 -11.90 -27.11
N ALA A 85 -6.49 -11.62 -28.34
CA ALA A 85 -7.06 -10.34 -28.72
C ALA A 85 -8.27 -9.99 -27.85
N SER A 86 -9.24 -10.90 -27.71
CA SER A 86 -10.40 -10.72 -26.85
C SER A 86 -10.01 -10.49 -25.37
N THR A 87 -8.99 -11.20 -24.88
CA THR A 87 -8.45 -10.99 -23.52
C THR A 87 -7.82 -9.60 -23.37
N PHE A 88 -7.02 -9.16 -24.34
CA PHE A 88 -6.35 -7.85 -24.32
C PHE A 88 -7.33 -6.70 -24.54
N GLU A 89 -8.35 -6.86 -25.38
CA GLU A 89 -9.43 -5.87 -25.57
C GLU A 89 -10.21 -5.67 -24.27
N ASN A 90 -10.57 -6.77 -23.58
CA ASN A 90 -11.20 -6.69 -22.28
C ASN A 90 -10.29 -6.00 -21.25
N TRP A 91 -8.99 -6.31 -21.26
CA TRP A 91 -8.04 -5.66 -20.35
C TRP A 91 -7.82 -4.17 -20.68
N GLN A 92 -7.81 -3.84 -21.97
CA GLN A 92 -7.68 -2.47 -22.46
C GLN A 92 -8.86 -1.62 -21.98
N SER A 93 -10.10 -2.08 -22.15
CA SER A 93 -11.28 -1.33 -21.75
C SER A 93 -11.35 -1.15 -20.23
N GLU A 94 -11.05 -2.20 -19.46
CA GLU A 94 -11.04 -2.15 -18.00
C GLU A 94 -9.98 -1.18 -17.47
N PHE A 95 -8.77 -1.14 -18.04
CA PHE A 95 -7.79 -0.13 -17.65
C PHE A 95 -8.20 1.27 -18.03
N LEU A 96 -8.76 1.45 -19.23
CA LEU A 96 -9.21 2.77 -19.65
C LEU A 96 -10.29 3.27 -18.68
N GLN A 97 -11.19 2.39 -18.27
CA GLN A 97 -12.19 2.68 -17.24
C GLN A 97 -11.54 3.03 -15.89
N LEU A 98 -10.61 2.22 -15.39
CA LEU A 98 -9.92 2.47 -14.12
C LEU A 98 -9.12 3.78 -14.14
N ILE A 99 -8.41 4.06 -15.23
CA ILE A 99 -7.67 5.31 -15.42
C ILE A 99 -8.64 6.47 -15.44
N TRP A 100 -9.73 6.38 -16.19
CA TRP A 100 -10.72 7.44 -16.27
C TRP A 100 -11.39 7.69 -14.91
N GLN A 101 -11.75 6.64 -14.18
CA GLN A 101 -12.32 6.74 -12.83
C GLN A 101 -11.31 7.34 -11.84
N ALA A 102 -10.07 6.87 -11.83
CA ALA A 102 -9.02 7.40 -10.96
C ALA A 102 -8.69 8.86 -11.30
N ALA A 103 -8.59 9.20 -12.59
CA ALA A 103 -8.37 10.57 -13.05
C ALA A 103 -9.56 11.48 -12.70
N GLY A 104 -10.79 11.01 -12.92
CA GLY A 104 -12.00 11.72 -12.54
C GLY A 104 -12.07 11.99 -11.03
N LEU A 105 -11.75 10.98 -10.20
CA LEU A 105 -11.64 11.12 -8.75
C LEU A 105 -10.51 12.07 -8.35
N ALA A 106 -9.35 12.00 -9.00
CA ALA A 106 -8.23 12.89 -8.72
C ALA A 106 -8.56 14.34 -9.08
N LEU A 107 -9.23 14.58 -10.21
CA LEU A 107 -9.71 15.90 -10.62
C LEU A 107 -10.79 16.43 -9.68
N PHE A 108 -11.75 15.59 -9.31
CA PHE A 108 -12.80 15.96 -8.37
C PHE A 108 -12.23 16.22 -6.98
N TYR A 109 -11.23 15.44 -6.54
CA TYR A 109 -10.49 15.69 -5.32
C TYR A 109 -9.73 17.02 -5.41
N TYR A 110 -9.04 17.30 -6.51
CA TYR A 110 -8.33 18.57 -6.67
C TYR A 110 -9.28 19.77 -6.62
N TRP A 111 -10.39 19.73 -7.36
CA TRP A 111 -11.40 20.80 -7.37
C TRP A 111 -12.19 20.88 -6.06
N GLY A 112 -12.58 19.75 -5.49
CA GLY A 112 -13.27 19.67 -4.20
C GLY A 112 -12.37 20.09 -3.04
N SER A 113 -11.07 19.81 -3.12
CA SER A 113 -10.10 20.22 -2.10
C SER A 113 -9.89 21.73 -2.08
N SER A 114 -9.96 22.44 -3.21
CA SER A 114 -9.92 23.90 -3.17
C SER A 114 -11.15 24.49 -2.47
N GLN A 115 -12.34 23.91 -2.68
CA GLN A 115 -13.54 24.27 -1.93
C GLN A 115 -13.48 23.86 -0.44
N SER A 116 -12.90 22.70 -0.12
CA SER A 116 -12.70 22.26 1.27
C SER A 116 -11.73 23.16 2.02
N ARG A 117 -10.63 23.58 1.37
CA ARG A 117 -9.63 24.48 1.98
C ARG A 117 -10.22 25.84 2.29
N GLU A 118 -10.97 26.45 1.37
CA GLU A 118 -11.66 27.72 1.63
C GLU A 118 -12.69 27.59 2.77
N SER A 119 -13.43 26.47 2.81
CA SER A 119 -14.39 26.19 3.88
C SER A 119 -13.70 25.98 5.23
N ASP A 120 -12.58 25.24 5.28
CA ASP A 120 -11.80 24.98 6.49
C ASP A 120 -11.18 26.28 7.03
N GLU A 121 -10.56 27.10 6.17
CA GLU A 121 -10.00 28.41 6.55
C GLU A 121 -11.07 29.34 7.16
N ARG A 122 -12.28 29.32 6.59
CA ARG A 122 -13.42 30.10 7.12
C ARG A 122 -13.93 29.56 8.45
N ILE A 123 -13.86 28.25 8.67
CA ILE A 123 -14.22 27.62 9.95
C ILE A 123 -13.17 27.97 11.01
N GLU A 124 -11.87 27.89 10.69
CA GLU A 124 -10.76 28.26 11.56
C GLU A 124 -10.85 29.72 11.99
N ALA A 125 -11.07 30.64 11.04
CA ALA A 125 -11.25 32.07 11.35
C ALA A 125 -12.44 32.34 12.31
N LYS A 126 -13.52 31.57 12.20
CA LYS A 126 -14.66 31.68 13.12
C LYS A 126 -14.34 31.08 14.49
N LEU A 127 -13.60 29.97 14.52
CA LEU A 127 -13.19 29.32 15.76
C LEU A 127 -12.26 30.24 16.56
N ASP A 128 -11.30 30.87 15.89
CA ASP A 128 -10.37 31.85 16.50
C ASP A 128 -11.11 33.09 17.03
N ALA A 129 -12.10 33.59 16.29
CA ALA A 129 -12.93 34.70 16.76
C ALA A 129 -13.68 34.36 18.06
N LEU A 130 -14.23 33.14 18.15
CA LEU A 130 -14.93 32.64 19.34
C LEU A 130 -13.98 32.40 20.52
N LEU A 131 -12.79 31.84 20.25
CA LEU A 131 -11.75 31.61 21.25
C LEU A 131 -11.27 32.93 21.86
N ARG A 132 -11.08 33.96 21.02
CA ARG A 132 -10.70 35.32 21.44
C ARG A 132 -11.78 35.98 22.28
N GLU A 133 -13.05 35.85 21.90
CA GLU A 133 -14.19 36.39 22.66
C GLU A 133 -14.33 35.73 24.03
N ARG A 134 -14.01 34.44 24.13
CA ARG A 134 -14.00 33.67 25.38
C ARG A 134 -12.71 33.84 26.21
N GLY A 135 -11.73 34.60 25.72
CA GLY A 135 -10.46 34.84 26.40
C GLY A 135 -9.54 33.62 26.50
N LEU A 136 -9.76 32.61 25.64
CA LEU A 136 -8.98 31.38 25.59
C LEU A 136 -8.12 31.39 24.34
N ASP A 137 -6.96 32.05 24.39
CA ASP A 137 -6.01 32.06 23.28
C ASP A 137 -5.00 30.91 23.44
N PRO A 138 -4.93 29.92 22.52
CA PRO A 138 -3.93 28.85 22.59
C PRO A 138 -2.51 29.31 22.21
N GLY A 139 -2.32 30.56 21.77
CA GLY A 139 -1.03 31.12 21.34
C GLY A 139 -0.24 31.91 22.39
N HIS A 140 -0.76 32.06 23.61
CA HIS A 140 -0.07 32.71 24.71
C HIS A 140 -0.23 31.85 25.97
N PRO A 141 0.88 31.42 26.64
CA PRO A 141 0.75 30.76 27.94
C PRO A 141 0.07 31.67 28.96
#